data_AF-A0A081RAP0-F1
#
_entry.id   AF-A0A081RAP0-F1
#
_cell.length_a   1.000
_cell.length_b   1.000
_cell.length_c   1.000
_cell.angle_alpha   90.00
_cell.angle_beta   90.00
_cell.angle_gamma   90.00
#
_symmetry.space_group_name_H-M   'P 1'
#
loop_
_entity.id
_entity.type
_entity.pdbx_description
1 polymer ?
#
loop_
_entity_poly.entity_id
_entity_poly.type
_entity_poly.pdbx_seq_one_letter_code
_entity_poly.pdbx_strand_id
1 'polypeptide(L)'
;MHIAAMAAHTDFERRLASISGGIMPQAPKLLAASSSPLRTVTQADLNELTARYRRVTAESFERAYVKVDASAEDAAEYERILYNIEVAAEEERKALESRAGGGKASALSEDALWVIGNDRWNAPAGSEAFGAIVGAIRAGTQQGRDDIQALIEGRKTPRLAAQRSIVEPSVPTLSEAVDQYLDHRKLPFRTEAEVRSSLRLFEKLFGNKRLDGLTRRDFHNYAEHLAKQVIGGKTVGSIVRPPSSATVKKRIGLLRSVINHAIDRDCFSGPNPASGIKVDAYVERPNRSVMPEKRRLSVDEMNLLFQHPWFTGCASETNTHVSGGYRLRGQEYWVPVVAALTGCRAGELGGLMLSEVMLEGTTPC
;
A
#
# COMPACT_ATOMS: atom_id res chain seq x y z
N MET A 1 -25.75 10.16 -6.21
CA MET A 1 -26.19 10.99 -5.07
C MET A 1 -27.31 10.26 -4.33
N HIS A 2 -27.25 10.17 -3.01
CA HIS A 2 -28.20 9.41 -2.18
C HIS A 2 -29.58 10.09 -2.16
N ILE A 3 -30.67 9.32 -2.19
CA ILE A 3 -32.07 9.82 -2.19
C ILE A 3 -32.34 10.82 -1.04
N ALA A 4 -31.70 10.61 0.11
CA ALA A 4 -31.77 11.50 1.27
C ALA A 4 -31.16 12.90 1.04
N ALA A 5 -30.06 12.99 0.27
CA ALA A 5 -29.41 14.25 -0.05
C ALA A 5 -30.29 15.14 -0.94
N MET A 6 -31.06 14.54 -1.86
CA MET A 6 -31.99 15.27 -2.72
C MET A 6 -33.18 15.83 -1.94
N ALA A 7 -33.67 15.12 -0.92
CA ALA A 7 -34.79 15.57 -0.10
C ALA A 7 -34.44 16.79 0.77
N ALA A 8 -33.29 16.73 1.47
CA ALA A 8 -32.79 17.87 2.26
C ALA A 8 -32.48 19.09 1.39
N HIS A 9 -31.89 18.83 0.22
CA HIS A 9 -31.59 19.87 -0.76
C HIS A 9 -32.86 20.55 -1.31
N THR A 10 -33.92 19.79 -1.57
CA THR A 10 -35.21 20.32 -2.03
C THR A 10 -35.92 21.14 -0.94
N ASP A 11 -35.82 20.75 0.34
CA ASP A 11 -36.41 21.52 1.45
C ASP A 11 -35.68 22.84 1.70
N PHE A 12 -34.34 22.84 1.62
CA PHE A 12 -33.53 24.06 1.68
C PHE A 12 -33.91 25.03 0.57
N GLU A 13 -33.98 24.56 -0.68
CA GLU A 13 -34.34 25.39 -1.82
C GLU A 13 -35.78 25.89 -1.76
N ARG A 14 -36.70 25.13 -1.14
CA ARG A 14 -38.07 25.57 -0.89
C ARG A 14 -38.12 26.71 0.12
N ARG A 15 -37.34 26.63 1.20
CA ARG A 15 -37.20 27.71 2.20
C ARG A 15 -36.50 28.93 1.62
N LEU A 16 -35.48 28.69 0.79
CA LEU A 16 -34.77 29.73 0.08
C LEU A 16 -35.70 30.43 -0.93
N ALA A 17 -36.47 29.68 -1.71
CA ALA A 17 -37.46 30.21 -2.64
C ALA A 17 -38.63 30.93 -1.95
N SER A 18 -39.04 30.51 -0.75
CA SER A 18 -40.04 31.28 0.04
C SER A 18 -39.49 32.61 0.54
N ILE A 19 -38.17 32.71 0.72
CA ILE A 19 -37.47 33.95 1.07
C ILE A 19 -37.14 34.79 -0.18
N SER A 20 -36.99 34.16 -1.36
CA SER A 20 -36.43 34.77 -2.58
C SER A 20 -37.42 34.93 -3.76
N GLY A 21 -38.59 34.29 -3.75
CA GLY A 21 -39.66 34.42 -4.75
C GLY A 21 -39.55 33.64 -6.09
N GLY A 22 -38.77 32.54 -6.22
CA GLY A 22 -38.48 31.89 -7.53
C GLY A 22 -38.83 30.39 -7.69
N ILE A 23 -38.97 29.91 -8.96
CA ILE A 23 -39.48 28.57 -9.39
C ILE A 23 -38.36 27.50 -9.60
N MET A 24 -38.61 26.22 -9.25
CA MET A 24 -37.64 25.10 -9.25
C MET A 24 -37.46 24.31 -10.59
N PRO A 25 -36.24 23.78 -10.91
CA PRO A 25 -36.01 22.84 -12.02
C PRO A 25 -35.59 21.40 -11.63
N GLN A 26 -35.74 20.45 -12.58
CA GLN A 26 -35.60 18.97 -12.43
C GLN A 26 -34.19 18.37 -12.66
N ALA A 27 -33.98 17.13 -12.21
CA ALA A 27 -32.67 16.44 -12.07
C ALA A 27 -32.39 15.28 -13.08
N PRO A 28 -31.11 14.98 -13.44
CA PRO A 28 -30.74 13.86 -14.34
C PRO A 28 -29.90 12.71 -13.70
N LYS A 29 -29.68 11.62 -14.49
CA LYS A 29 -29.17 10.26 -14.14
C LYS A 29 -27.66 10.01 -14.44
N LEU A 30 -27.06 8.99 -13.79
CA LEU A 30 -25.62 8.60 -13.81
C LEU A 30 -25.32 7.13 -14.25
N LEU A 31 -24.12 6.86 -14.78
CA LEU A 31 -23.57 5.59 -15.34
C LEU A 31 -22.40 4.98 -14.50
N ALA A 32 -22.08 3.68 -14.71
CA ALA A 32 -21.16 2.82 -13.91
C ALA A 32 -19.84 2.37 -14.60
N ALA A 33 -18.90 1.76 -13.83
CA ALA A 33 -17.46 1.51 -14.12
C ALA A 33 -17.03 0.05 -14.52
N SER A 34 -15.77 -0.15 -14.99
CA SER A 34 -15.24 -1.29 -15.81
C SER A 34 -14.29 -2.32 -15.13
N SER A 35 -14.03 -3.48 -15.80
CA SER A 35 -13.20 -4.65 -15.38
C SER A 35 -12.12 -5.07 -16.42
N SER A 36 -11.07 -5.83 -16.04
CA SER A 36 -9.94 -6.27 -16.91
C SER A 36 -9.92 -7.79 -17.28
N PRO A 37 -9.28 -8.23 -18.39
CA PRO A 37 -9.42 -9.60 -18.95
C PRO A 37 -8.41 -10.68 -18.45
N LEU A 38 -8.77 -11.97 -18.65
CA LEU A 38 -8.01 -13.20 -18.27
C LEU A 38 -6.92 -13.61 -19.31
N ARG A 39 -5.84 -14.33 -18.89
CA ARG A 39 -4.71 -14.76 -19.76
C ARG A 39 -4.72 -16.27 -20.09
N THR A 40 -4.14 -16.70 -21.23
CA THR A 40 -4.02 -18.12 -21.63
C THR A 40 -2.83 -18.82 -20.95
N VAL A 41 -2.92 -20.15 -20.77
CA VAL A 41 -1.88 -21.01 -20.16
C VAL A 41 -0.85 -21.40 -21.21
N THR A 42 0.45 -21.30 -20.89
CA THR A 42 1.55 -21.71 -21.77
C THR A 42 2.29 -22.94 -21.24
N GLN A 43 3.08 -23.61 -22.09
CA GLN A 43 3.92 -24.72 -21.65
C GLN A 43 4.97 -24.30 -20.60
N ALA A 44 5.44 -23.06 -20.66
CA ALA A 44 6.35 -22.51 -19.66
C ALA A 44 5.67 -22.43 -18.28
N ASP A 45 4.42 -21.98 -18.24
CA ASP A 45 3.62 -21.95 -17.00
C ASP A 45 3.45 -23.37 -16.43
N LEU A 46 3.18 -24.37 -17.28
CA LEU A 46 3.05 -25.77 -16.85
C LEU A 46 4.36 -26.36 -16.30
N ASN A 47 5.49 -26.04 -16.93
CA ASN A 47 6.81 -26.48 -16.47
C ASN A 47 7.17 -25.84 -15.11
N GLU A 48 6.89 -24.55 -14.94
CA GLU A 48 7.08 -23.85 -13.68
C GLU A 48 6.18 -24.43 -12.59
N LEU A 49 4.91 -24.69 -12.91
CA LEU A 49 3.97 -25.32 -11.99
C LEU A 49 4.44 -26.71 -11.56
N THR A 50 4.91 -27.52 -12.50
CA THR A 50 5.50 -28.84 -12.22
C THR A 50 6.69 -28.72 -11.26
N ALA A 51 7.62 -27.80 -11.54
CA ALA A 51 8.79 -27.56 -10.70
C ALA A 51 8.42 -27.04 -9.29
N ARG A 52 7.39 -26.21 -9.20
CA ARG A 52 6.84 -25.69 -7.95
C ARG A 52 6.28 -26.82 -7.09
N TYR A 53 5.40 -27.67 -7.64
CA TYR A 53 4.81 -28.78 -6.88
C TYR A 53 5.86 -29.84 -6.50
N ARG A 54 6.82 -30.15 -7.38
CA ARG A 54 7.98 -30.99 -7.03
C ARG A 54 8.70 -30.49 -5.78
N ARG A 55 8.96 -29.18 -5.71
CA ARG A 55 9.65 -28.56 -4.57
C ARG A 55 8.80 -28.63 -3.30
N VAL A 56 7.54 -28.21 -3.38
CA VAL A 56 6.63 -28.21 -2.23
C VAL A 56 6.48 -29.61 -1.63
N THR A 57 6.42 -30.65 -2.47
CA THR A 57 6.33 -32.04 -2.01
C THR A 57 7.61 -32.51 -1.31
N ALA A 58 8.80 -32.22 -1.84
CA ALA A 58 10.05 -32.74 -1.30
C ALA A 58 10.64 -31.88 -0.15
N GLU A 59 10.34 -30.58 -0.08
CA GLU A 59 11.05 -29.63 0.77
C GLU A 59 10.88 -29.87 2.27
N SER A 60 9.69 -30.26 2.74
CA SER A 60 9.46 -30.57 4.16
C SER A 60 10.29 -31.77 4.60
N PHE A 61 10.33 -32.81 3.77
CA PHE A 61 11.12 -34.01 4.00
C PHE A 61 12.63 -33.72 3.96
N GLU A 62 13.10 -33.00 2.93
CA GLU A 62 14.51 -32.62 2.80
C GLU A 62 15.01 -31.87 4.06
N ARG A 63 14.20 -30.97 4.63
CA ARG A 63 14.54 -30.24 5.86
C ARG A 63 14.61 -31.14 7.10
N ALA A 64 13.68 -32.08 7.23
CA ALA A 64 13.69 -33.03 8.35
C ALA A 64 14.86 -34.00 8.25
N TYR A 65 15.11 -34.52 7.03
CA TYR A 65 16.23 -35.42 6.75
C TYR A 65 17.58 -34.80 7.13
N VAL A 66 17.81 -33.51 6.83
CA VAL A 66 19.05 -32.81 7.20
C VAL A 66 19.23 -32.66 8.72
N LYS A 67 18.14 -32.64 9.48
CA LYS A 67 18.16 -32.40 10.93
C LYS A 67 18.06 -33.66 11.76
N VAL A 68 17.88 -34.84 11.15
CA VAL A 68 17.58 -36.10 11.86
C VAL A 68 18.60 -36.40 12.97
N ASP A 69 19.88 -36.08 12.74
CA ASP A 69 20.97 -36.32 13.70
C ASP A 69 21.22 -35.14 14.67
N ALA A 70 20.46 -34.04 14.57
CA ALA A 70 20.69 -32.84 15.38
C ALA A 70 20.13 -32.95 16.80
N SER A 71 18.97 -33.59 16.97
CA SER A 71 18.32 -33.79 18.27
C SER A 71 17.32 -34.95 18.24
N ALA A 72 16.95 -35.48 19.42
CA ALA A 72 15.90 -36.50 19.52
C ALA A 72 14.52 -35.99 19.05
N GLU A 73 14.25 -34.69 19.18
CA GLU A 73 13.02 -34.07 18.69
C GLU A 73 13.00 -34.03 17.16
N ASP A 74 14.12 -33.69 16.52
CA ASP A 74 14.24 -33.69 15.05
C ASP A 74 14.14 -35.11 14.47
N ALA A 75 14.68 -36.12 15.17
CA ALA A 75 14.52 -37.53 14.78
C ALA A 75 13.05 -37.98 14.82
N ALA A 76 12.31 -37.63 15.90
CA ALA A 76 10.89 -37.94 16.01
C ALA A 76 10.04 -37.22 14.94
N GLU A 77 10.41 -35.99 14.59
CA GLU A 77 9.76 -35.24 13.52
C GLU A 77 10.00 -35.89 12.14
N TYR A 78 11.21 -36.37 11.88
CA TYR A 78 11.54 -37.11 10.66
C TYR A 78 10.71 -38.41 10.54
N GLU A 79 10.63 -39.19 11.61
CA GLU A 79 9.80 -40.41 11.66
C GLU A 79 8.31 -40.10 11.42
N ARG A 80 7.79 -39.03 12.01
CA ARG A 80 6.40 -38.59 11.81
C ARG A 80 6.14 -38.23 10.35
N ILE A 81 7.07 -37.53 9.69
CA ILE A 81 6.93 -37.17 8.28
C ILE A 81 6.99 -38.42 7.39
N LEU A 82 7.90 -39.36 7.66
CA LEU A 82 7.97 -40.64 6.96
C LEU A 82 6.63 -41.38 7.03
N TYR A 83 6.08 -41.53 8.23
CA TYR A 83 4.78 -42.17 8.44
C TYR A 83 3.67 -41.51 7.62
N ASN A 84 3.59 -40.17 7.64
CA ASN A 84 2.58 -39.43 6.87
C ASN A 84 2.72 -39.65 5.35
N ILE A 85 3.95 -39.77 4.86
CA ILE A 85 4.22 -40.04 3.43
C ILE A 85 3.76 -41.47 3.07
N GLU A 86 4.02 -42.46 3.93
CA GLU A 86 3.55 -43.82 3.74
C GLU A 86 2.02 -43.90 3.72
N VAL A 87 1.34 -43.27 4.71
CA VAL A 87 -0.12 -43.21 4.76
C VAL A 87 -0.69 -42.58 3.49
N ALA A 88 -0.13 -41.44 3.05
CA ALA A 88 -0.57 -40.77 1.84
C ALA A 88 -0.39 -41.65 0.58
N ALA A 89 0.71 -42.39 0.49
CA ALA A 89 0.96 -43.32 -0.61
C ALA A 89 -0.06 -44.48 -0.62
N GLU A 90 -0.44 -45.00 0.55
CA GLU A 90 -1.46 -46.03 0.66
C GLU A 90 -2.85 -45.53 0.27
N GLU A 91 -3.22 -44.32 0.72
CA GLU A 91 -4.49 -43.69 0.36
C GLU A 91 -4.61 -43.47 -1.15
N GLU A 92 -3.53 -43.04 -1.78
CA GLU A 92 -3.50 -42.87 -3.24
C GLU A 92 -3.57 -44.19 -4.00
N ARG A 93 -2.87 -45.24 -3.52
CA ARG A 93 -2.98 -46.58 -4.10
C ARG A 93 -4.43 -47.08 -4.03
N LYS A 94 -5.08 -46.94 -2.87
CA LYS A 94 -6.51 -47.26 -2.70
C LYS A 94 -7.40 -46.41 -3.61
N ALA A 95 -7.10 -45.12 -3.76
CA ALA A 95 -7.85 -44.24 -4.64
C ALA A 95 -7.73 -44.64 -6.12
N LEU A 96 -6.54 -45.08 -6.56
CA LEU A 96 -6.31 -45.62 -7.90
C LEU A 96 -7.07 -46.93 -8.14
N GLU A 97 -7.08 -47.83 -7.17
CA GLU A 97 -7.83 -49.10 -7.22
C GLU A 97 -9.35 -48.86 -7.25
N SER A 98 -9.86 -47.88 -6.49
CA SER A 98 -11.28 -47.54 -6.43
C SER A 98 -11.81 -46.76 -7.65
N ARG A 99 -10.92 -46.21 -8.49
CA ARG A 99 -11.27 -45.37 -9.65
C ARG A 99 -11.94 -46.13 -10.81
N ALA A 100 -12.14 -47.43 -10.67
CA ALA A 100 -13.01 -48.22 -11.55
C ALA A 100 -14.50 -47.84 -11.46
N GLY A 101 -14.91 -46.98 -10.51
CA GLY A 101 -16.32 -46.70 -10.20
C GLY A 101 -16.77 -45.23 -10.17
N GLY A 102 -16.14 -44.33 -10.94
CA GLY A 102 -16.66 -42.98 -11.23
C GLY A 102 -17.22 -42.16 -10.04
N GLY A 103 -16.37 -41.46 -9.28
CA GLY A 103 -16.85 -40.52 -8.27
C GLY A 103 -15.78 -39.71 -7.53
N LYS A 104 -16.10 -38.43 -7.30
CA LYS A 104 -15.38 -37.33 -6.61
C LYS A 104 -14.19 -36.67 -7.35
N ALA A 105 -14.24 -35.34 -7.39
CA ALA A 105 -13.12 -34.50 -7.78
C ALA A 105 -11.92 -34.84 -6.87
N SER A 106 -10.78 -35.10 -7.50
CA SER A 106 -9.54 -35.40 -6.78
C SER A 106 -9.04 -34.12 -6.10
N ALA A 107 -8.32 -34.22 -4.97
CA ALA A 107 -7.66 -33.06 -4.33
C ALA A 107 -6.86 -32.21 -5.35
N LEU A 108 -6.26 -32.86 -6.36
CA LEU A 108 -5.55 -32.21 -7.46
C LEU A 108 -6.43 -31.27 -8.32
N SER A 109 -7.74 -31.51 -8.39
CA SER A 109 -8.69 -30.67 -9.10
C SER A 109 -9.04 -29.40 -8.32
N GLU A 110 -9.06 -29.48 -6.98
CA GLU A 110 -9.22 -28.31 -6.11
C GLU A 110 -7.97 -27.42 -6.16
N ASP A 111 -6.79 -28.04 -6.09
CA ASP A 111 -5.50 -27.36 -6.28
C ASP A 111 -5.43 -26.64 -7.64
N ALA A 112 -5.89 -27.30 -8.72
CA ALA A 112 -5.93 -26.70 -10.05
C ALA A 112 -6.85 -25.46 -10.08
N LEU A 113 -8.05 -25.53 -9.50
CA LEU A 113 -8.97 -24.38 -9.42
C LEU A 113 -8.35 -23.21 -8.65
N TRP A 114 -7.66 -23.50 -7.56
CA TRP A 114 -6.96 -22.49 -6.78
C TRP A 114 -5.85 -21.81 -7.59
N VAL A 115 -5.00 -22.59 -8.28
CA VAL A 115 -3.92 -22.06 -9.14
C VAL A 115 -4.49 -21.19 -10.25
N ILE A 116 -5.58 -21.63 -10.91
CA ILE A 116 -6.23 -20.89 -11.99
C ILE A 116 -6.76 -19.53 -11.52
N GLY A 117 -7.40 -19.48 -10.35
CA GLY A 117 -7.93 -18.25 -9.76
C GLY A 117 -6.82 -17.29 -9.35
N ASN A 118 -5.74 -17.81 -8.76
CA ASN A 118 -4.60 -17.02 -8.31
C ASN A 118 -3.80 -16.44 -9.48
N ASP A 119 -3.50 -17.25 -10.50
CA ASP A 119 -2.62 -16.88 -11.61
C ASP A 119 -3.39 -16.28 -12.81
N ARG A 120 -4.71 -16.11 -12.64
CA ARG A 120 -5.69 -15.50 -13.57
C ARG A 120 -5.69 -16.15 -14.95
N TRP A 121 -5.66 -17.48 -14.97
CA TRP A 121 -5.67 -18.27 -16.19
C TRP A 121 -7.08 -18.49 -16.75
N ASN A 122 -7.21 -18.46 -18.07
CA ASN A 122 -8.40 -18.89 -18.79
C ASN A 122 -8.35 -20.40 -19.00
N ALA A 123 -8.64 -21.17 -17.95
CA ALA A 123 -8.65 -22.63 -17.97
C ALA A 123 -9.87 -23.16 -17.19
N PRO A 124 -11.10 -23.02 -17.74
CA PRO A 124 -12.31 -23.45 -17.04
C PRO A 124 -12.30 -24.97 -16.79
N ALA A 125 -12.99 -25.42 -15.74
CA ALA A 125 -13.10 -26.83 -15.40
C ALA A 125 -13.61 -27.66 -16.60
N GLY A 126 -12.94 -28.79 -16.87
CA GLY A 126 -13.23 -29.66 -18.01
C GLY A 126 -12.56 -29.24 -19.33
N SER A 127 -11.89 -28.09 -19.41
CA SER A 127 -11.08 -27.72 -20.57
C SER A 127 -9.80 -28.56 -20.68
N GLU A 128 -9.21 -28.60 -21.88
CA GLU A 128 -7.89 -29.20 -22.11
C GLU A 128 -6.81 -28.51 -21.26
N ALA A 129 -6.84 -27.17 -21.16
CA ALA A 129 -5.92 -26.40 -20.32
C ALA A 129 -6.06 -26.76 -18.83
N PHE A 130 -7.27 -26.99 -18.34
CA PHE A 130 -7.50 -27.49 -16.98
C PHE A 130 -6.90 -28.89 -16.78
N GLY A 131 -7.10 -29.79 -17.76
CA GLY A 131 -6.48 -31.12 -17.75
C GLY A 131 -4.95 -31.06 -17.73
N ALA A 132 -4.35 -30.14 -18.48
CA ALA A 132 -2.91 -29.92 -18.52
C ALA A 132 -2.36 -29.40 -17.18
N ILE A 133 -3.07 -28.48 -16.51
CA ILE A 133 -2.73 -27.99 -15.16
C ILE A 133 -2.77 -29.13 -14.15
N VAL A 134 -3.85 -29.92 -14.13
CA VAL A 134 -3.97 -31.10 -13.24
C VAL A 134 -2.83 -32.09 -13.52
N GLY A 135 -2.47 -32.28 -14.79
CA GLY A 135 -1.34 -33.12 -15.21
C GLY A 135 0.00 -32.61 -14.68
N ALA A 136 0.27 -31.30 -14.78
CA ALA A 136 1.48 -30.66 -14.30
C ALA A 136 1.63 -30.75 -12.77
N ILE A 137 0.53 -30.51 -12.03
CA ILE A 137 0.51 -30.69 -10.57
C ILE A 137 0.84 -32.14 -10.21
N ARG A 138 0.18 -33.12 -10.84
CA ARG A 138 0.43 -34.55 -10.61
C ARG A 138 1.88 -34.93 -10.90
N ALA A 139 2.41 -34.48 -12.04
CA ALA A 139 3.79 -34.75 -12.43
C ALA A 139 4.78 -34.16 -11.43
N GLY A 140 4.53 -32.93 -10.95
CA GLY A 140 5.34 -32.29 -9.93
C GLY A 140 5.34 -33.08 -8.62
N THR A 141 4.15 -33.41 -8.11
CA THR A 141 4.00 -34.21 -6.88
C THR A 141 4.69 -35.56 -6.98
N GLN A 142 4.54 -36.27 -8.11
CA GLN A 142 5.21 -37.56 -8.31
C GLN A 142 6.73 -37.41 -8.31
N GLN A 143 7.28 -36.43 -9.05
CA GLN A 143 8.72 -36.17 -9.04
C GLN A 143 9.25 -35.79 -7.65
N GLY A 144 8.45 -35.09 -6.84
CA GLY A 144 8.81 -34.77 -5.45
C GLY A 144 8.87 -36.01 -4.56
N ARG A 145 7.98 -36.99 -4.76
CA ARG A 145 8.03 -38.27 -4.05
C ARG A 145 9.19 -39.14 -4.51
N ASP A 146 9.47 -39.18 -5.80
CA ASP A 146 10.63 -39.89 -6.33
C ASP A 146 11.93 -39.29 -5.75
N ASP A 147 11.98 -37.97 -5.58
CA ASP A 147 13.08 -37.28 -4.90
C ASP A 147 13.21 -37.69 -3.43
N ILE A 148 12.10 -37.81 -2.69
CA ILE A 148 12.07 -38.30 -1.30
C ILE A 148 12.59 -39.74 -1.22
N GLN A 149 12.08 -40.62 -2.08
CA GLN A 149 12.50 -42.02 -2.10
C GLN A 149 14.00 -42.14 -2.40
N ALA A 150 14.51 -41.32 -3.33
CA ALA A 150 15.94 -41.28 -3.63
C ALA A 150 16.78 -40.76 -2.45
N LEU A 151 16.25 -39.88 -1.58
CA LEU A 151 16.91 -39.45 -0.36
C LEU A 151 16.96 -40.56 0.69
N ILE A 152 15.85 -41.28 0.89
CA ILE A 152 15.76 -42.41 1.82
C ILE A 152 16.77 -43.51 1.44
N GLU A 153 16.87 -43.80 0.15
CA GLU A 153 17.79 -44.82 -0.38
C GLU A 153 19.24 -44.34 -0.54
N GLY A 154 19.54 -43.08 -0.22
CA GLY A 154 20.87 -42.49 -0.37
C GLY A 154 21.33 -42.30 -1.83
N ARG A 155 20.42 -42.41 -2.81
CA ARG A 155 20.69 -42.16 -4.24
C ARG A 155 20.75 -40.66 -4.57
N LYS A 156 20.17 -39.83 -3.72
CA LYS A 156 20.17 -38.37 -3.84
C LYS A 156 20.66 -37.77 -2.52
N THR A 157 21.42 -36.69 -2.60
CA THR A 157 21.78 -35.90 -1.42
C THR A 157 20.73 -34.82 -1.18
N PRO A 158 20.39 -34.52 0.09
CA PRO A 158 19.46 -33.45 0.41
C PRO A 158 20.02 -32.15 -0.14
N ARG A 159 19.14 -31.32 -0.70
CA ARG A 159 19.52 -29.94 -0.99
C ARG A 159 19.72 -29.25 0.34
N LEU A 160 20.97 -29.11 0.75
CA LEU A 160 21.34 -28.10 1.72
C LEU A 160 20.85 -26.79 1.13
N ALA A 161 19.79 -26.22 1.71
CA ALA A 161 19.41 -24.85 1.43
C ALA A 161 20.72 -24.08 1.50
N ALA A 162 21.16 -23.54 0.35
CA ALA A 162 22.46 -22.87 0.22
C ALA A 162 22.66 -22.12 1.52
N GLN A 163 23.64 -22.56 2.34
CA GLN A 163 23.79 -22.13 3.72
C GLN A 163 23.38 -20.68 3.72
N ARG A 164 22.27 -20.33 4.38
CA ARG A 164 22.08 -18.94 4.76
C ARG A 164 23.36 -18.68 5.49
N SER A 165 24.27 -17.98 4.81
CA SER A 165 25.55 -17.62 5.37
C SER A 165 25.18 -17.14 6.75
N ILE A 166 25.87 -17.66 7.76
CA ILE A 166 25.89 -16.94 9.03
C ILE A 166 26.62 -15.65 8.64
N VAL A 167 25.84 -14.71 8.10
CA VAL A 167 26.24 -13.36 7.84
C VAL A 167 26.51 -12.89 9.25
N GLU A 168 27.79 -12.73 9.62
CA GLU A 168 28.15 -11.83 10.72
C GLU A 168 27.19 -10.66 10.64
N PRO A 169 26.41 -10.31 11.69
CA PRO A 169 25.25 -9.43 11.59
C PRO A 169 25.62 -8.21 10.76
N SER A 170 25.29 -8.27 9.47
CA SER A 170 25.84 -7.33 8.52
C SER A 170 25.04 -6.09 8.78
N VAL A 171 25.71 -5.08 9.32
CA VAL A 171 25.13 -3.76 9.54
C VAL A 171 24.25 -3.41 8.35
N PRO A 172 22.93 -3.23 8.56
CA PRO A 172 21.98 -3.13 7.46
C PRO A 172 22.29 -1.90 6.61
N THR A 173 21.82 -1.92 5.37
CA THR A 173 21.75 -0.74 4.53
C THR A 173 20.69 0.23 5.02
N LEU A 174 20.79 1.49 4.59
CA LEU A 174 19.79 2.49 4.94
C LEU A 174 18.40 2.09 4.41
N SER A 175 18.32 1.46 3.24
CA SER A 175 17.06 0.94 2.69
C SER A 175 16.47 -0.18 3.56
N GLU A 176 17.30 -1.17 3.94
CA GLU A 176 16.86 -2.27 4.81
C GLU A 176 16.42 -1.76 6.19
N ALA A 177 17.13 -0.78 6.74
CA ALA A 177 16.73 -0.13 7.99
C ALA A 177 15.39 0.61 7.84
N VAL A 178 15.12 1.24 6.69
CA VAL A 178 13.83 1.86 6.40
C VAL A 178 12.72 0.81 6.34
N ASP A 179 12.93 -0.31 5.65
CA ASP A 179 11.92 -1.37 5.56
C ASP A 179 11.63 -1.98 6.95
N GLN A 180 12.67 -2.30 7.72
CA GLN A 180 12.51 -2.77 9.11
C GLN A 180 11.80 -1.76 10.01
N TYR A 181 12.07 -0.46 9.84
CA TYR A 181 11.39 0.61 10.56
C TYR A 181 9.91 0.68 10.22
N LEU A 182 9.57 0.61 8.93
CA LEU A 182 8.19 0.70 8.45
C LEU A 182 7.37 -0.53 8.84
N ASP A 183 7.93 -1.73 8.67
CA ASP A 183 7.29 -2.99 9.06
C ASP A 183 7.00 -3.03 10.55
N HIS A 184 7.93 -2.51 11.36
CA HIS A 184 7.74 -2.45 12.80
C HIS A 184 6.73 -1.39 13.23
N ARG A 185 6.88 -0.15 12.75
CA ARG A 185 6.07 0.98 13.23
C ARG A 185 4.65 0.98 12.66
N LYS A 186 4.40 0.25 11.56
CA LYS A 186 3.10 0.17 10.88
C LYS A 186 2.48 1.55 10.70
N LEU A 187 3.27 2.47 10.14
CA LEU A 187 2.89 3.87 10.02
C LEU A 187 1.73 4.06 9.03
N PRO A 188 0.95 5.16 9.16
CA PRO A 188 -0.04 5.50 8.14
C PRO A 188 0.60 5.64 6.76
N PHE A 189 -0.10 5.19 5.71
CA PHE A 189 0.38 5.17 4.32
C PHE A 189 1.06 6.48 3.88
N ARG A 190 0.50 7.63 4.25
CA ARG A 190 1.07 8.94 3.92
C ARG A 190 2.46 9.14 4.53
N THR A 191 2.64 8.77 5.79
CA THR A 191 3.91 8.89 6.50
C THR A 191 4.94 7.92 5.94
N GLU A 192 4.53 6.69 5.63
CA GLU A 192 5.37 5.71 4.93
C GLU A 192 5.88 6.27 3.59
N ALA A 193 4.98 6.81 2.78
CA ALA A 193 5.33 7.39 1.48
C ALA A 193 6.34 8.55 1.61
N GLU A 194 6.24 9.35 2.68
CA GLU A 194 7.20 10.41 2.98
C GLU A 194 8.59 9.86 3.38
N VAL A 195 8.64 8.82 4.21
CA VAL A 195 9.90 8.14 4.59
C VAL A 195 10.57 7.56 3.34
N ARG A 196 9.83 6.79 2.53
CA ARG A 196 10.33 6.20 1.28
C ARG A 196 10.72 7.28 0.25
N SER A 197 10.02 8.40 0.20
CA SER A 197 10.42 9.55 -0.63
C SER A 197 11.74 10.16 -0.16
N SER A 198 11.94 10.29 1.15
CA SER A 198 13.19 10.82 1.71
C SER A 198 14.36 9.89 1.44
N LEU A 199 14.18 8.58 1.61
CA LEU A 199 15.16 7.54 1.28
C LEU A 199 15.59 7.65 -0.19
N ARG A 200 14.63 7.61 -1.13
CA ARG A 200 14.94 7.68 -2.57
C ARG A 200 15.76 8.91 -2.96
N LEU A 201 15.46 10.06 -2.37
CA LEU A 201 16.25 11.28 -2.61
C LEU A 201 17.67 11.17 -2.06
N PHE A 202 17.84 10.53 -0.89
CA PHE A 202 19.14 10.31 -0.29
C PHE A 202 19.99 9.33 -1.12
N GLU A 203 19.41 8.19 -1.48
CA GLU A 203 20.08 7.15 -2.28
C GLU A 203 20.47 7.65 -3.67
N LYS A 204 19.65 8.52 -4.28
CA LYS A 204 20.00 9.15 -5.55
C LYS A 204 21.33 9.92 -5.49
N LEU A 205 21.70 10.45 -4.33
CA LEU A 205 22.92 11.26 -4.13
C LEU A 205 24.11 10.43 -3.64
N PHE A 206 23.87 9.47 -2.76
CA PHE A 206 24.93 8.76 -2.03
C PHE A 206 24.94 7.25 -2.26
N GLY A 207 23.97 6.71 -3.00
CA GLY A 207 23.71 5.28 -3.13
C GLY A 207 23.05 4.67 -1.90
N ASN A 208 22.72 3.38 -1.98
CA ASN A 208 22.25 2.61 -0.82
C ASN A 208 23.46 2.13 0.00
N LYS A 209 23.91 2.97 0.95
CA LYS A 209 25.03 2.67 1.84
C LYS A 209 24.58 1.85 3.06
N ARG A 210 25.51 1.07 3.61
CA ARG A 210 25.41 0.47 4.95
C ARG A 210 25.41 1.56 6.04
N LEU A 211 24.73 1.32 7.16
CA LEU A 211 24.61 2.32 8.23
C LEU A 211 25.97 2.73 8.83
N ASP A 212 26.93 1.81 8.90
CA ASP A 212 28.31 2.06 9.33
C ASP A 212 29.13 2.88 8.32
N GLY A 213 28.76 2.82 7.03
CA GLY A 213 29.34 3.64 5.96
C GLY A 213 28.73 5.04 5.83
N LEU A 214 27.68 5.36 6.60
CA LEU A 214 27.05 6.68 6.59
C LEU A 214 27.84 7.65 7.46
N THR A 215 28.23 8.78 6.87
CA THR A 215 28.97 9.83 7.58
C THR A 215 28.08 11.05 7.87
N ARG A 216 28.46 11.83 8.87
CA ARG A 216 27.82 13.14 9.13
C ARG A 216 27.90 14.07 7.92
N ARG A 217 28.98 13.98 7.14
CA ARG A 217 29.18 14.74 5.90
C ARG A 217 28.13 14.39 4.84
N ASP A 218 27.73 13.13 4.70
CA ASP A 218 26.66 12.73 3.78
C ASP A 218 25.36 13.48 4.10
N PHE A 219 25.00 13.58 5.38
CA PHE A 219 23.79 14.30 5.79
C PHE A 219 23.90 15.83 5.71
N HIS A 220 25.09 16.40 5.90
CA HIS A 220 25.33 17.82 5.62
C HIS A 220 25.15 18.13 4.12
N ASN A 221 25.73 17.30 3.25
CA ASN A 221 25.57 17.40 1.80
C ASN A 221 24.10 17.16 1.38
N TYR A 222 23.41 16.24 2.05
CA TYR A 222 21.97 16.03 1.84
C TYR A 222 21.15 17.26 2.21
N ALA A 223 21.43 17.89 3.36
CA ALA A 223 20.77 19.12 3.79
C ALA A 223 20.97 20.27 2.79
N GLU A 224 22.19 20.43 2.30
CA GLU A 224 22.53 21.43 1.29
C GLU A 224 21.82 21.15 -0.05
N HIS A 225 21.80 19.89 -0.50
CA HIS A 225 21.08 19.52 -1.72
C HIS A 225 19.58 19.81 -1.57
N LEU A 226 18.98 19.42 -0.45
CA LEU A 226 17.57 19.71 -0.18
C LEU A 226 17.30 21.21 -0.19
N ALA A 227 18.15 22.03 0.45
CA ALA A 227 17.98 23.48 0.51
C ALA A 227 18.01 24.16 -0.88
N LYS A 228 18.78 23.61 -1.82
CA LYS A 228 18.88 24.12 -3.21
C LYS A 228 17.74 23.65 -4.13
N GLN A 229 16.86 22.76 -3.67
CA GLN A 229 15.73 22.32 -4.50
C GLN A 229 14.77 23.48 -4.77
N VAL A 230 14.10 23.42 -5.91
CA VAL A 230 13.12 24.42 -6.30
C VAL A 230 11.72 23.86 -6.11
N ILE A 231 10.88 24.59 -5.39
CA ILE A 231 9.45 24.30 -5.20
C ILE A 231 8.64 25.30 -6.03
N GLY A 232 7.65 24.79 -6.77
CA GLY A 232 6.76 25.61 -7.61
C GLY A 232 7.28 25.73 -9.04
N GLY A 233 6.71 26.67 -9.80
CA GLY A 233 7.14 26.96 -11.18
C GLY A 233 6.64 25.99 -12.25
N LYS A 234 5.81 25.00 -11.90
CA LYS A 234 5.28 24.03 -12.87
C LYS A 234 4.16 24.59 -13.76
N THR A 235 3.53 25.67 -13.33
CA THR A 235 2.43 26.34 -14.05
C THR A 235 2.75 27.83 -14.23
N VAL A 236 2.22 28.42 -15.29
CA VAL A 236 2.37 29.85 -15.59
C VAL A 236 1.82 30.66 -14.40
N GLY A 237 2.62 31.57 -13.84
CA GLY A 237 2.27 32.35 -12.65
C GLY A 237 2.55 31.67 -11.31
N SER A 238 3.06 30.42 -11.30
CA SER A 238 3.44 29.74 -10.05
C SER A 238 4.70 30.36 -9.46
N ILE A 239 4.64 30.69 -8.17
CA ILE A 239 5.78 31.20 -7.41
C ILE A 239 6.85 30.12 -7.30
N VAL A 240 8.04 30.43 -7.81
CA VAL A 240 9.25 29.62 -7.68
C VAL A 240 9.95 30.01 -6.38
N ARG A 241 10.24 29.03 -5.52
CA ARG A 241 10.89 29.29 -4.22
C ARG A 241 11.73 28.11 -3.73
N PRO A 242 12.74 28.36 -2.88
CA PRO A 242 13.42 27.29 -2.16
C PRO A 242 12.50 26.64 -1.11
N PRO A 243 12.81 25.42 -0.64
CA PRO A 243 12.09 24.77 0.44
C PRO A 243 12.26 25.51 1.76
N SER A 244 11.21 25.43 2.58
CA SER A 244 11.28 25.94 3.95
C SER A 244 12.23 25.11 4.82
N SER A 245 12.80 25.73 5.86
CA SER A 245 13.64 25.02 6.83
C SER A 245 12.90 23.87 7.50
N ALA A 246 11.58 24.01 7.75
CA ALA A 246 10.72 22.96 8.27
C ALA A 246 10.67 21.73 7.33
N THR A 247 10.59 21.95 6.02
CA THR A 247 10.59 20.87 5.02
C THR A 247 11.90 20.09 5.03
N VAL A 248 13.03 20.79 5.05
CA VAL A 248 14.37 20.16 5.07
C VAL A 248 14.59 19.43 6.40
N LYS A 249 14.23 20.05 7.54
CA LYS A 249 14.27 19.43 8.88
C LYS A 249 13.42 18.15 8.93
N LYS A 250 12.22 18.17 8.34
CA LYS A 250 11.34 17.00 8.30
C LYS A 250 12.00 15.83 7.57
N ARG A 251 12.52 16.04 6.35
CA ARG A 251 13.15 14.98 5.55
C ARG A 251 14.35 14.34 6.26
N ILE A 252 15.25 15.17 6.80
CA ILE A 252 16.39 14.68 7.60
C ILE A 252 15.89 13.96 8.87
N GLY A 253 14.86 14.50 9.52
CA GLY A 253 14.26 13.92 10.72
C GLY A 253 13.65 12.53 10.48
N LEU A 254 13.07 12.27 9.32
CA LEU A 254 12.56 10.94 8.95
C LEU A 254 13.69 9.91 8.93
N LEU A 255 14.79 10.19 8.21
CA LEU A 255 15.93 9.28 8.14
C LEU A 255 16.67 9.17 9.49
N ARG A 256 16.74 10.26 10.25
CA ARG A 256 17.27 10.22 11.62
C ARG A 256 16.49 9.25 12.48
N SER A 257 15.15 9.26 12.39
CA SER A 257 14.29 8.38 13.18
C SER A 257 14.48 6.91 12.83
N VAL A 258 14.73 6.61 11.55
CA VAL A 258 15.06 5.25 11.08
C VAL A 258 16.38 4.78 11.68
N ILE A 259 17.43 5.60 11.64
CA ILE A 259 18.73 5.22 12.19
C ILE A 259 18.67 5.07 13.71
N ASN A 260 17.97 5.96 14.41
CA ASN A 260 17.73 5.82 15.85
C ASN A 260 17.02 4.49 16.16
N HIS A 261 16.00 4.14 15.37
CA HIS A 261 15.30 2.87 15.54
C HIS A 261 16.21 1.65 15.31
N ALA A 262 17.13 1.70 14.35
CA ALA A 262 18.12 0.65 14.17
C ALA A 262 19.10 0.54 15.35
N ILE A 263 19.44 1.66 15.99
CA ILE A 263 20.27 1.71 17.22
C ILE A 263 19.49 1.12 18.40
N ASP A 264 18.24 1.56 18.61
CA ASP A 264 17.37 1.08 19.70
C ASP A 264 17.05 -0.44 19.61
N ARG A 265 17.34 -1.04 18.45
CA ARG A 265 17.11 -2.45 18.09
C ARG A 265 18.38 -3.30 18.09
N ASP A 266 19.51 -2.72 18.49
CA ASP A 266 20.83 -3.35 18.42
C ASP A 266 21.21 -3.83 17.01
N CYS A 267 20.56 -3.31 15.98
CA CYS A 267 20.88 -3.60 14.57
C CYS A 267 22.03 -2.71 14.06
N PHE A 268 22.38 -1.66 14.81
CA PHE A 268 23.51 -0.77 14.53
C PHE A 268 24.04 -0.16 15.83
N SER A 269 25.32 -0.35 16.13
CA SER A 269 25.94 0.16 17.37
C SER A 269 26.66 1.50 17.20
N GLY A 270 26.69 2.06 16.00
CA GLY A 270 27.38 3.33 15.73
C GLY A 270 26.53 4.56 16.08
N PRO A 271 27.15 5.76 16.13
CA PRO A 271 26.41 7.00 16.37
C PRO A 271 25.53 7.34 15.17
N ASN A 272 24.39 7.99 15.41
CA ASN A 272 23.52 8.46 14.33
C ASN A 272 24.13 9.69 13.60
N PRO A 273 24.58 9.56 12.33
CA PRO A 273 25.20 10.66 11.59
C PRO A 273 24.23 11.80 11.25
N ALA A 274 22.91 11.55 11.28
CA ALA A 274 21.89 12.57 11.06
C ALA A 274 21.61 13.44 12.30
N SER A 275 22.19 13.09 13.46
CA SER A 275 21.93 13.78 14.73
C SER A 275 22.57 15.17 14.78
N GLY A 276 21.87 16.13 15.41
CA GLY A 276 22.39 17.47 15.66
C GLY A 276 22.69 18.33 14.42
N ILE A 277 22.11 18.02 13.26
CA ILE A 277 22.30 18.83 12.04
C ILE A 277 21.50 20.13 12.13
N LYS A 278 22.22 21.26 12.09
CA LYS A 278 21.65 22.62 12.09
C LYS A 278 21.22 23.02 10.68
N VAL A 279 20.00 22.65 10.30
CA VAL A 279 19.43 22.92 8.96
C VAL A 279 19.34 24.41 8.62
N ASP A 280 19.14 25.27 9.61
CA ASP A 280 18.98 26.71 9.40
C ASP A 280 20.26 27.39 8.85
N ALA A 281 21.41 26.71 8.89
CA ALA A 281 22.65 27.18 8.26
C ALA A 281 22.67 27.03 6.72
N TYR A 282 21.80 26.17 6.17
CA TYR A 282 21.76 25.84 4.73
C TYR A 282 20.60 26.50 4.00
N VAL A 283 19.54 26.85 4.71
CA VAL A 283 18.29 27.33 4.12
C VAL A 283 18.24 28.85 4.21
N GLU A 284 18.00 29.49 3.07
CA GLU A 284 17.77 30.94 3.04
C GLU A 284 16.56 31.33 3.87
N ARG A 285 16.63 32.48 4.55
CA ARG A 285 15.49 32.99 5.30
C ARG A 285 14.36 33.27 4.31
N PRO A 286 13.13 32.79 4.59
CA PRO A 286 12.02 32.98 3.68
C PRO A 286 11.77 34.46 3.49
N ASN A 287 11.71 34.90 2.23
CA ASN A 287 11.32 36.26 1.92
C ASN A 287 9.86 36.46 2.30
N ARG A 288 9.59 37.28 3.32
CA ARG A 288 8.24 37.54 3.83
C ARG A 288 7.30 38.19 2.81
N SER A 289 7.82 38.87 1.79
CA SER A 289 6.98 39.40 0.71
C SER A 289 6.43 38.30 -0.20
N VAL A 290 7.19 37.21 -0.37
CA VAL A 290 6.81 36.05 -1.19
C VAL A 290 6.10 34.98 -0.34
N MET A 291 6.46 34.87 0.94
CA MET A 291 5.90 33.95 1.91
C MET A 291 5.49 34.71 3.18
N PRO A 292 4.32 35.37 3.17
CA PRO A 292 3.77 35.97 4.37
C PRO A 292 3.51 34.88 5.42
N GLU A 293 3.65 35.24 6.68
CA GLU A 293 3.32 34.35 7.79
C GLU A 293 1.83 33.98 7.73
N LYS A 294 1.52 32.72 8.06
CA LYS A 294 0.13 32.26 8.11
C LYS A 294 -0.60 33.07 9.17
N ARG A 295 -1.58 33.87 8.75
CA ARG A 295 -2.46 34.62 9.63
C ARG A 295 -3.92 34.20 9.46
N ARG A 296 -4.73 34.57 10.44
CA ARG A 296 -6.19 34.45 10.36
C ARG A 296 -6.73 35.48 9.36
N LEU A 297 -7.83 35.13 8.71
CA LEU A 297 -8.60 36.10 7.93
C LEU A 297 -9.28 37.07 8.89
N SER A 298 -9.30 38.35 8.53
CA SER A 298 -10.12 39.35 9.20
C SER A 298 -11.60 39.18 8.83
N VAL A 299 -12.49 39.82 9.58
CA VAL A 299 -13.93 39.78 9.31
C VAL A 299 -14.24 40.36 7.93
N ASP A 300 -13.58 41.45 7.54
CA ASP A 300 -13.79 42.07 6.23
C ASP A 300 -13.35 41.17 5.07
N GLU A 301 -12.24 40.46 5.24
CA GLU A 301 -11.78 39.48 4.25
C GLU A 301 -12.69 38.26 4.18
N MET A 302 -13.25 37.84 5.32
CA MET A 302 -14.24 36.78 5.35
C MET A 302 -15.53 37.21 4.62
N ASN A 303 -16.00 38.43 4.87
CA ASN A 303 -17.14 39.02 4.17
C ASN A 303 -16.88 39.10 2.66
N LEU A 304 -15.67 39.52 2.25
CA LEU A 304 -15.28 39.56 0.85
C LEU A 304 -15.28 38.17 0.22
N LEU A 305 -14.80 37.15 0.95
CA LEU A 305 -14.82 35.76 0.48
C LEU A 305 -16.27 35.27 0.28
N PHE A 306 -17.18 35.61 1.19
CA PHE A 306 -18.61 35.27 1.09
C PHE A 306 -19.39 36.12 0.07
N GLN A 307 -18.77 37.15 -0.52
CA GLN A 307 -19.29 37.86 -1.70
C GLN A 307 -18.93 37.17 -3.02
N HIS A 308 -18.10 36.12 -3.00
CA HIS A 308 -17.75 35.38 -4.21
C HIS A 308 -19.00 34.73 -4.84
N PRO A 309 -19.09 34.63 -6.20
CA PRO A 309 -20.22 34.02 -6.90
C PRO A 309 -20.58 32.59 -6.46
N TRP A 310 -19.65 31.89 -5.83
CA TRP A 310 -19.94 30.60 -5.20
C TRP A 310 -21.05 30.69 -4.14
N PHE A 311 -21.10 31.78 -3.38
CA PHE A 311 -22.06 31.97 -2.28
C PHE A 311 -23.25 32.85 -2.67
N THR A 312 -23.03 33.82 -3.57
CA THR A 312 -24.06 34.79 -3.98
C THR A 312 -24.83 34.39 -5.24
N GLY A 313 -24.29 33.45 -6.04
CA GLY A 313 -24.84 33.02 -7.33
C GLY A 313 -23.86 33.27 -8.49
N CYS A 314 -23.70 32.26 -9.34
CA CYS A 314 -22.83 32.26 -10.51
C CYS A 314 -23.60 32.11 -11.83
N ALA A 315 -22.92 32.23 -12.97
CA ALA A 315 -23.54 32.22 -14.30
C ALA A 315 -24.09 30.84 -14.68
N SER A 316 -23.35 29.77 -14.35
CA SER A 316 -23.74 28.38 -14.60
C SER A 316 -22.94 27.43 -13.72
N GLU A 317 -23.27 26.13 -13.75
CA GLU A 317 -22.53 25.07 -13.04
C GLU A 317 -21.05 24.98 -13.48
N THR A 318 -20.78 25.23 -14.76
CA THR A 318 -19.42 25.17 -15.32
C THR A 318 -18.69 26.50 -15.22
N ASN A 319 -19.40 27.62 -15.10
CA ASN A 319 -18.83 28.96 -14.99
C ASN A 319 -19.09 29.56 -13.60
N THR A 320 -18.40 29.01 -12.61
CA THR A 320 -18.65 29.29 -11.20
C THR A 320 -18.03 30.59 -10.68
N HIS A 321 -17.14 31.22 -11.45
CA HIS A 321 -16.44 32.44 -11.06
C HIS A 321 -17.08 33.72 -11.59
N VAL A 322 -18.06 33.62 -12.49
CA VAL A 322 -18.81 34.76 -13.03
C VAL A 322 -20.13 34.87 -12.30
N SER A 323 -20.51 36.06 -11.86
CA SER A 323 -21.78 36.30 -11.17
C SER A 323 -22.99 35.97 -12.06
N GLY A 324 -24.04 35.41 -11.47
CA GLY A 324 -25.29 35.09 -12.16
C GLY A 324 -26.35 34.50 -11.22
N GLY A 325 -27.44 33.99 -11.79
CA GLY A 325 -28.57 33.47 -11.01
C GLY A 325 -28.46 32.00 -10.58
N TYR A 326 -27.43 31.27 -11.02
CA TYR A 326 -27.25 29.85 -10.71
C TYR A 326 -26.59 29.67 -9.34
N ARG A 327 -27.20 28.90 -8.43
CA ARG A 327 -26.63 28.64 -7.10
C ARG A 327 -25.96 27.28 -7.02
N LEU A 328 -24.72 27.27 -6.53
CA LEU A 328 -24.02 26.03 -6.22
C LEU A 328 -24.63 25.37 -4.99
N ARG A 329 -24.85 24.07 -5.10
CA ARG A 329 -25.50 23.25 -4.08
C ARG A 329 -24.61 22.12 -3.57
N GLY A 330 -23.41 22.02 -4.15
CA GLY A 330 -22.42 21.00 -3.87
C GLY A 330 -21.42 21.39 -2.78
N GLN A 331 -20.30 20.67 -2.77
CA GLN A 331 -19.20 20.83 -1.82
C GLN A 331 -18.56 22.24 -1.88
N GLU A 332 -18.59 22.87 -3.05
CA GLU A 332 -18.00 24.19 -3.32
C GLU A 332 -18.66 25.27 -2.47
N TYR A 333 -19.95 25.12 -2.19
CA TYR A 333 -20.73 26.01 -1.32
C TYR A 333 -20.65 25.56 0.14
N TRP A 334 -20.99 24.30 0.42
CA TRP A 334 -21.20 23.84 1.80
C TRP A 334 -19.92 23.64 2.59
N VAL A 335 -18.82 23.16 1.98
CA VAL A 335 -17.58 22.88 2.72
C VAL A 335 -16.99 24.15 3.34
N PRO A 336 -16.85 25.28 2.63
CA PRO A 336 -16.37 26.53 3.23
C PRO A 336 -17.30 27.07 4.34
N VAL A 337 -18.61 26.97 4.18
CA VAL A 337 -19.60 27.43 5.18
C VAL A 337 -19.45 26.65 6.48
N VAL A 338 -19.44 25.30 6.40
CA VAL A 338 -19.26 24.45 7.58
C VAL A 338 -17.88 24.68 8.19
N ALA A 339 -16.83 24.78 7.38
CA ALA A 339 -15.47 25.06 7.86
C ALA A 339 -15.39 26.38 8.65
N ALA A 340 -16.09 27.42 8.20
CA ALA A 340 -16.11 28.72 8.86
C ALA A 340 -16.83 28.67 10.23
N LEU A 341 -17.87 27.84 10.35
CA LEU A 341 -18.66 27.72 11.58
C LEU A 341 -18.03 26.76 12.60
N THR A 342 -17.43 25.66 12.16
CA THR A 342 -16.95 24.60 13.06
C THR A 342 -15.45 24.63 13.30
N GLY A 343 -14.67 25.25 12.39
CA GLY A 343 -13.22 25.18 12.41
C GLY A 343 -12.66 23.80 12.04
N CYS A 344 -13.48 22.89 11.51
CA CYS A 344 -13.04 21.56 11.07
C CYS A 344 -11.94 21.65 10.00
N ARG A 345 -11.02 20.68 10.02
CA ARG A 345 -9.98 20.55 8.99
C ARG A 345 -10.59 20.05 7.69
N ALA A 346 -9.97 20.41 6.56
CA ALA A 346 -10.41 19.96 5.24
C ALA A 346 -10.52 18.42 5.12
N GLY A 347 -9.64 17.66 5.79
CA GLY A 347 -9.72 16.20 5.81
C GLY A 347 -10.90 15.65 6.61
N GLU A 348 -11.33 16.35 7.67
CA GLU A 348 -12.50 15.98 8.48
C GLU A 348 -13.78 16.25 7.65
N LEU A 349 -13.86 17.40 6.99
CA LEU A 349 -14.99 17.76 6.14
C LEU A 349 -15.10 16.87 4.89
N GLY A 350 -13.98 16.49 4.28
CA GLY A 350 -13.97 15.61 3.12
C GLY A 350 -14.34 14.15 3.43
N GLY A 351 -14.24 13.73 4.68
CA GLY A 351 -14.60 12.39 5.15
C GLY A 351 -15.96 12.32 5.85
N LEU A 352 -16.63 13.46 6.08
CA LEU A 352 -17.85 13.55 6.87
C LEU A 352 -18.98 12.74 6.22
N MET A 353 -19.53 11.78 6.98
CA MET A 353 -20.65 10.94 6.56
C MET A 353 -21.97 11.43 7.16
N LEU A 354 -23.08 11.18 6.46
CA LEU A 354 -24.42 11.52 6.95
C LEU A 354 -24.74 10.83 8.29
N SER A 355 -24.18 9.65 8.54
CA SER A 355 -24.32 8.92 9.81
C SER A 355 -23.65 9.60 11.00
N GLU A 356 -22.71 10.52 10.74
CA GLU A 356 -22.02 11.29 11.77
C GLU A 356 -22.75 12.61 12.10
N VAL A 357 -23.81 12.93 11.35
CA VAL A 357 -24.63 14.12 11.57
C VAL A 357 -25.86 13.73 12.38
N MET A 358 -25.90 14.20 13.64
CA MET A 358 -27.06 14.05 14.51
C MET A 358 -27.78 15.39 14.62
N LEU A 359 -29.11 15.37 14.49
CA LEU A 359 -29.93 16.54 14.74
C LEU A 359 -30.30 16.55 16.22
N GLU A 360 -29.66 17.42 17.01
CA GLU A 360 -30.13 17.72 18.37
C GLU A 360 -31.29 18.73 18.29
N GLY A 361 -32.50 18.26 18.58
CA GLY A 361 -33.70 19.09 18.70
C GLY A 361 -34.50 19.32 17.41
N THR A 362 -35.73 19.86 17.58
CA THR A 362 -36.66 20.23 16.49
C THR A 362 -36.37 21.58 15.84
N THR A 363 -35.39 22.33 16.36
CA THR A 363 -34.98 23.64 15.85
C THR A 363 -33.47 23.70 15.66
N PRO A 364 -32.95 24.15 14.50
CA PRO A 364 -31.53 24.38 14.31
C PRO A 364 -31.08 25.56 15.19
N CYS A 365 -30.03 25.34 15.97
CA CYS A 365 -29.38 26.36 16.82
C CYS A 365 -28.64 27.39 15.95
#